data_AF-A0A357HDX6-F1
#
_entry.id   AF-A0A357HDX6-F1
#
_cell.length_a   1.000
_cell.length_b   1.000
_cell.length_c   1.000
_cell.angle_alpha   90.00
_cell.angle_beta   90.00
_cell.angle_gamma   90.00
#
_symmetry.space_group_name_H-M   'P 1'
#
loop_
_entity.id
_entity.type
_entity.pdbx_description
1 polymer ?
#
loop_
_entity_poly.entity_id
_entity_poly.type
_entity_poly.pdbx_seq_one_letter_code
_entity_poly.pdbx_strand_id
1 'polypeptide(L)'
;MYRKSLSIILTLICQLNSQPDNRYNPFDWVLYRQLGEITSVTEGFSYMYIGTESGGVVRIQRIGHNLEEPLTTAQGLKSNYISAVHFDFHTGNLWIAAGEYIHSSHTREGNWYIDNINDWGLPLQTVIMRMGSSPNYIWVQTSSGYVKLDHISGIFLGTYIFPDENKIQWSSSSQFPDYSIDHLSEYSLSDGWLSFGDGAVNPHGRDVRATVFYEAREGDVVLGMA
;
A
#
# COMPACT_ATOMS: atom_id res chain seq x y z
N MET A 1 24.24 -64.11 -11.95
CA MET A 1 24.24 -62.72 -12.47
C MET A 1 23.28 -61.92 -11.60
N TYR A 2 23.79 -61.24 -10.56
CA TYR A 2 22.95 -60.53 -9.57
C TYR A 2 22.51 -59.18 -10.13
N ARG A 3 21.21 -59.03 -10.41
CA ARG A 3 20.61 -57.73 -10.75
C ARG A 3 20.40 -56.95 -9.45
N LYS A 4 21.24 -55.94 -9.20
CA LYS A 4 20.98 -54.96 -8.14
C LYS A 4 19.83 -54.06 -8.62
N SER A 5 18.69 -54.12 -7.95
CA SER A 5 17.60 -53.17 -8.18
C SER A 5 17.88 -51.92 -7.33
N LEU A 6 17.93 -50.76 -7.99
CA LEU A 6 18.09 -49.46 -7.35
C LEU A 6 16.69 -48.88 -7.15
N SER A 7 16.19 -48.90 -5.92
CA SER A 7 14.94 -48.22 -5.56
C SER A 7 15.24 -46.77 -5.18
N ILE A 8 14.76 -45.83 -5.98
CA ILE A 8 14.81 -44.40 -5.69
C ILE A 8 13.51 -44.02 -4.97
N ILE A 9 13.63 -43.53 -3.74
CA ILE A 9 12.50 -43.06 -2.94
C ILE A 9 12.42 -41.54 -3.13
N LEU A 10 11.37 -41.08 -3.81
CA LEU A 10 11.09 -39.66 -4.03
C LEU A 10 10.21 -39.15 -2.87
N THR A 11 10.79 -38.44 -1.91
CA THR A 11 10.03 -37.76 -0.85
C THR A 11 9.48 -36.44 -1.37
N LEU A 12 8.17 -36.41 -1.63
CA LEU A 12 7.42 -35.21 -1.97
C LEU A 12 7.17 -34.41 -0.67
N ILE A 13 7.88 -33.30 -0.47
CA ILE A 13 7.63 -32.38 0.64
C ILE A 13 6.48 -31.45 0.21
N CYS A 14 5.25 -31.83 0.52
CA CYS A 14 4.11 -30.92 0.41
C CYS A 14 4.19 -29.91 1.56
N GLN A 15 4.52 -28.65 1.25
CA GLN A 15 4.27 -27.56 2.18
C GLN A 15 2.77 -27.27 2.19
N LEU A 16 2.05 -27.89 3.12
CA LEU A 16 0.67 -27.55 3.42
C LEU A 16 0.67 -26.20 4.12
N ASN A 17 0.44 -25.12 3.37
CA ASN A 17 0.13 -23.83 3.98
C ASN A 17 -1.20 -23.99 4.74
N SER A 18 -1.15 -23.87 6.07
CA SER A 18 -2.34 -23.98 6.91
C SER A 18 -3.34 -22.89 6.54
N GLN A 19 -4.61 -23.26 6.34
CA GLN A 19 -5.71 -22.30 6.31
C GLN A 19 -5.74 -21.57 7.67
N PRO A 20 -5.93 -20.24 7.71
CA PRO A 20 -6.11 -19.53 8.97
C PRO A 20 -7.27 -20.17 9.73
N ASP A 21 -7.03 -20.46 11.02
CA ASP A 21 -8.01 -21.07 11.90
C ASP A 21 -9.24 -20.15 12.02
N ASN A 22 -10.39 -20.64 11.55
CA ASN A 22 -11.64 -19.88 11.46
C ASN A 22 -12.24 -19.54 12.84
N ARG A 23 -11.59 -19.92 13.94
CA ARG A 23 -11.99 -19.51 15.30
C ARG A 23 -11.61 -18.06 15.61
N TYR A 24 -10.63 -17.49 14.91
CA TYR A 24 -10.07 -16.19 15.24
C TYR A 24 -10.41 -15.13 14.17
N ASN A 25 -10.79 -13.94 14.61
CA ASN A 25 -10.99 -12.78 13.75
C ASN A 25 -9.62 -12.16 13.39
N PRO A 26 -9.45 -11.58 12.18
CA PRO A 26 -8.27 -10.79 11.84
C PRO A 26 -7.81 -9.76 12.89
N PHE A 27 -8.70 -9.24 13.74
CA PHE A 27 -8.39 -8.25 14.77
C PHE A 27 -8.36 -8.81 16.20
N ASP A 28 -8.38 -10.12 16.40
CA ASP A 28 -8.16 -10.71 17.73
C ASP A 28 -6.75 -10.39 18.26
N TRP A 29 -5.84 -9.99 17.39
CA TRP A 29 -4.47 -9.64 17.68
C TRP A 29 -4.02 -8.48 16.77
N VAL A 30 -3.52 -7.42 17.40
CA VAL A 30 -3.13 -6.18 16.74
C VAL A 30 -1.67 -5.91 17.07
N LEU A 31 -0.88 -5.55 16.04
CA LEU A 31 0.53 -5.26 16.20
C LEU A 31 0.79 -3.77 15.94
N TYR A 32 1.22 -3.05 16.96
CA TYR A 32 1.72 -1.69 16.83
C TYR A 32 3.23 -1.72 16.67
N ARG A 33 3.73 -1.06 15.62
CA ARG A 33 5.16 -0.96 15.29
C ARG A 33 5.54 0.49 15.11
N GLN A 34 6.84 0.76 15.15
CA GLN A 34 7.35 1.98 14.53
C GLN A 34 6.91 2.01 13.06
N LEU A 35 6.42 3.15 12.59
CA LEU A 35 5.85 3.26 11.25
C LEU A 35 6.94 3.36 10.17
N GLY A 36 8.03 4.07 10.47
CA GLY A 36 9.01 4.50 9.47
C GLY A 36 8.46 5.66 8.65
N GLU A 37 8.92 5.81 7.41
CA GLU A 37 8.42 6.85 6.52
C GLU A 37 6.97 6.58 6.09
N ILE A 38 6.20 7.66 5.87
CA ILE A 38 4.91 7.57 5.18
C ILE A 38 5.19 7.49 3.69
N THR A 39 4.73 6.42 3.06
CA THR A 39 5.04 6.09 1.67
C THR A 39 3.91 6.45 0.71
N SER A 40 2.66 6.41 1.16
CA SER A 40 1.49 6.63 0.32
C SER A 40 0.25 6.94 1.17
N VAL A 41 -0.65 7.78 0.65
CA VAL A 41 -1.92 8.11 1.30
C VAL A 41 -3.05 8.05 0.28
N THR A 42 -4.19 7.53 0.71
CA THR A 42 -5.43 7.52 -0.07
C THR A 42 -6.64 7.66 0.85
N GLU A 43 -7.65 8.37 0.39
CA GLU A 43 -8.93 8.49 1.08
C GLU A 43 -9.91 7.42 0.59
N GLY A 44 -10.62 6.77 1.52
CA GLY A 44 -11.80 5.98 1.21
C GLY A 44 -13.08 6.56 1.79
N PHE A 45 -14.14 5.76 1.88
CA PHE A 45 -15.44 6.28 2.37
C PHE A 45 -15.44 6.61 3.88
N SER A 46 -14.79 5.78 4.69
CA SER A 46 -14.83 5.89 6.16
C SER A 46 -13.47 6.23 6.77
N TYR A 47 -12.39 5.88 6.06
CA TYR A 47 -11.03 5.99 6.56
C TYR A 47 -10.12 6.67 5.54
N MET A 48 -9.12 7.37 6.05
CA MET A 48 -7.88 7.62 5.35
C MET A 48 -6.94 6.43 5.59
N TYR A 49 -6.35 5.91 4.51
CA TYR A 49 -5.39 4.81 4.56
C TYR A 49 -4.00 5.35 4.27
N ILE A 50 -3.06 5.05 5.16
CA ILE A 50 -1.70 5.56 5.14
C ILE A 50 -0.75 4.36 5.07
N GLY A 51 -0.07 4.21 3.94
CA GLY A 51 1.01 3.26 3.75
C GLY A 51 2.26 3.71 4.49
N THR A 52 2.93 2.77 5.13
CA THR A 52 4.14 3.02 5.91
C THR A 52 5.26 2.05 5.54
N GLU A 53 6.50 2.45 5.79
CA GLU A 53 7.69 1.64 5.52
C GLU A 53 7.75 0.35 6.36
N SER A 54 7.22 0.35 7.58
CA SER A 54 7.37 -0.79 8.49
C SER A 54 6.19 -1.10 9.40
N GLY A 55 5.17 -0.23 9.40
CA GLY A 55 3.97 -0.35 10.24
C GLY A 55 2.75 -0.94 9.53
N GLY A 56 2.86 -1.37 8.27
CA GLY A 56 1.70 -1.76 7.47
C GLY A 56 0.88 -0.56 7.01
N VAL A 57 -0.45 -0.72 6.95
CA VAL A 57 -1.38 0.37 6.61
C VAL A 57 -2.04 0.90 7.88
N VAL A 58 -1.76 2.16 8.20
CA VAL A 58 -2.45 2.91 9.24
C VAL A 58 -3.80 3.40 8.73
N ARG A 59 -4.81 3.36 9.59
CA ARG A 59 -6.18 3.77 9.27
C ARG A 59 -6.63 4.86 10.24
N ILE A 60 -7.17 5.94 9.70
CA ILE A 60 -7.70 7.05 10.50
C ILE A 60 -9.15 7.30 10.07
N GLN A 61 -10.10 7.33 11.00
CA GLN A 61 -11.48 7.69 10.69
C GLN A 61 -11.56 9.10 10.09
N ARG A 62 -12.30 9.26 9.00
CA ARG A 62 -12.43 10.58 8.33
C ARG A 62 -13.11 11.62 9.20
N ILE A 63 -14.24 11.27 9.82
CA ILE A 63 -15.06 12.24 10.59
C ILE A 63 -14.53 12.40 12.02
N GLY A 64 -14.15 11.30 12.66
CA GLY A 64 -13.73 11.31 14.07
C GLY A 64 -12.24 11.56 14.27
N HIS A 65 -11.43 11.47 13.22
CA HIS A 65 -9.97 11.50 13.25
C HIS A 65 -9.33 10.53 14.27
N ASN A 66 -10.06 9.47 14.64
CA ASN A 66 -9.58 8.44 15.53
C ASN A 66 -8.65 7.48 14.77
N LEU A 67 -7.54 7.13 15.40
CA LEU A 67 -6.65 6.08 14.92
C LEU A 67 -7.31 4.72 15.17
N GLU A 68 -7.42 3.92 14.11
CA GLU A 68 -7.95 2.55 14.16
C GLU A 68 -6.82 1.52 14.18
N GLU A 69 -7.16 0.25 14.41
CA GLU A 69 -6.18 -0.83 14.31
C GLU A 69 -5.53 -0.85 12.90
N PRO A 70 -4.19 -0.92 12.81
CA PRO A 70 -3.52 -0.97 11.51
C PRO A 70 -3.75 -2.32 10.83
N LEU A 71 -3.65 -2.32 9.50
CA LEU A 71 -3.58 -3.56 8.72
C LEU A 71 -2.11 -3.94 8.57
N THR A 72 -1.73 -5.05 9.18
CA THR A 72 -0.35 -5.53 9.16
C THR A 72 -0.28 -6.96 8.62
N THR A 73 0.90 -7.58 8.70
CA THR A 73 1.02 -9.03 8.54
C THR A 73 0.09 -9.79 9.47
N ALA A 74 -0.35 -9.17 10.57
CA ALA A 74 -1.34 -9.76 11.43
C ALA A 74 -2.71 -9.93 10.79
N GLN A 75 -3.10 -8.97 9.96
CA GLN A 75 -4.37 -8.97 9.26
C GLN A 75 -4.26 -9.67 7.89
N GLY A 76 -3.17 -10.41 7.65
CA GLY A 76 -2.97 -11.22 6.44
C GLY A 76 -2.17 -10.56 5.32
N LEU A 77 -1.58 -9.38 5.53
CA LEU A 77 -0.63 -8.82 4.57
C LEU A 77 0.63 -9.69 4.47
N LYS A 78 1.25 -9.76 3.29
CA LYS A 78 2.51 -10.52 3.10
C LYS A 78 3.73 -9.78 3.61
N SER A 79 3.63 -8.46 3.78
CA SER A 79 4.68 -7.59 4.31
C SER A 79 4.08 -6.43 5.11
N ASN A 80 4.88 -5.87 6.02
CA ASN A 80 4.56 -4.60 6.68
C ASN A 80 5.18 -3.39 5.96
N TYR A 81 6.02 -3.63 4.95
CA TYR A 81 6.51 -2.58 4.07
C TYR A 81 5.48 -2.32 2.98
N ILE A 82 4.84 -1.16 3.04
CA ILE A 82 3.82 -0.75 2.08
C ILE A 82 4.42 0.28 1.15
N SER A 83 4.52 -0.01 -0.15
CA SER A 83 5.05 0.95 -1.12
C SER A 83 3.97 1.85 -1.72
N ALA A 84 2.73 1.36 -1.77
CA ALA A 84 1.58 2.12 -2.26
C ALA A 84 0.27 1.59 -1.65
N VAL A 85 -0.68 2.49 -1.41
CA VAL A 85 -2.04 2.14 -0.98
C VAL A 85 -3.04 2.95 -1.81
N HIS A 86 -4.07 2.31 -2.34
CA HIS A 86 -5.10 2.97 -3.16
C HIS A 86 -6.49 2.45 -2.83
N PHE A 87 -7.40 3.37 -2.54
CA PHE A 87 -8.81 3.06 -2.40
C PHE A 87 -9.54 3.33 -3.72
N ASP A 88 -10.12 2.29 -4.30
CA ASP A 88 -10.92 2.45 -5.51
C ASP A 88 -12.36 2.84 -5.18
N PHE A 89 -12.74 4.07 -5.50
CA PHE A 89 -14.11 4.55 -5.28
C PHE A 89 -15.16 3.89 -6.18
N HIS A 90 -14.75 3.25 -7.28
CA HIS A 90 -15.69 2.59 -8.18
C HIS A 90 -16.18 1.25 -7.62
N THR A 91 -15.28 0.45 -7.06
CA THR A 91 -15.61 -0.85 -6.45
C THR A 91 -15.76 -0.82 -4.94
N GLY A 92 -15.13 0.15 -4.28
CA GLY A 92 -14.97 0.20 -2.83
C GLY A 92 -13.87 -0.71 -2.29
N ASN A 93 -13.06 -1.30 -3.17
CA ASN A 93 -11.95 -2.19 -2.81
C ASN A 93 -10.73 -1.39 -2.38
N LEU A 94 -10.04 -1.89 -1.34
CA LEU A 94 -8.74 -1.36 -0.94
C LEU A 94 -7.63 -2.20 -1.57
N TRP A 95 -6.68 -1.51 -2.21
CA TRP A 95 -5.52 -2.08 -2.87
C TRP A 95 -4.24 -1.68 -2.14
N ILE A 96 -3.37 -2.64 -1.89
CA ILE A 96 -2.16 -2.45 -1.10
C ILE A 96 -1.00 -3.16 -1.80
N ALA A 97 0.08 -2.42 -2.07
CA ALA A 97 1.36 -2.99 -2.48
C ALA A 97 2.22 -3.26 -1.23
N ALA A 98 2.29 -4.52 -0.80
CA ALA A 98 3.02 -4.94 0.39
C ALA A 98 4.25 -5.78 -0.01
N GLY A 99 5.43 -5.16 -0.03
CA GLY A 99 6.64 -5.77 -0.59
C GLY A 99 6.48 -6.05 -2.08
N GLU A 100 6.59 -7.32 -2.48
CA GLU A 100 6.44 -7.78 -3.87
C GLU A 100 5.00 -8.25 -4.19
N TYR A 101 4.06 -8.05 -3.27
CA TYR A 101 2.70 -8.55 -3.39
C TYR A 101 1.70 -7.41 -3.56
N ILE A 102 0.76 -7.56 -4.50
CA ILE A 102 -0.43 -6.74 -4.57
C ILE A 102 -1.56 -7.47 -3.86
N HIS A 103 -2.13 -6.79 -2.88
CA HIS A 103 -3.30 -7.21 -2.15
C HIS A 103 -4.50 -6.40 -2.63
N SER A 104 -5.59 -7.07 -2.97
CA SER A 104 -6.90 -6.44 -3.15
C SER A 104 -7.87 -7.03 -2.15
N SER A 105 -8.71 -6.19 -1.56
CA SER A 105 -9.72 -6.64 -0.60
C SER A 105 -11.12 -6.32 -1.07
N HIS A 106 -12.01 -7.30 -0.89
CA HIS A 106 -13.45 -7.11 -1.05
C HIS A 106 -14.07 -6.47 0.21
N THR A 107 -13.34 -6.49 1.34
CA THR A 107 -13.74 -5.87 2.60
C THR A 107 -12.63 -4.95 3.10
N ARG A 108 -12.97 -3.79 3.68
CA ARG A 108 -12.01 -2.72 4.06
C ARG A 108 -10.99 -3.10 5.16
N GLU A 109 -11.01 -4.36 5.59
CA GLU A 109 -10.47 -4.88 6.84
C GLU A 109 -9.81 -6.26 6.68
N GLY A 110 -9.88 -6.89 5.49
CA GLY A 110 -9.35 -8.23 5.26
C GLY A 110 -9.89 -8.94 4.02
N ASN A 111 -9.73 -10.27 3.96
CA ASN A 111 -10.06 -11.15 2.83
C ASN A 111 -9.31 -10.76 1.55
N TRP A 112 -7.98 -10.83 1.64
CA TRP A 112 -7.08 -10.43 0.56
C TRP A 112 -7.08 -11.47 -0.57
N TYR A 113 -7.31 -11.00 -1.78
CA TYR A 113 -6.76 -11.63 -2.97
C TYR A 113 -5.33 -11.12 -3.16
N ILE A 114 -4.39 -12.01 -3.46
CA ILE A 114 -2.96 -11.72 -3.39
C ILE A 114 -2.30 -12.21 -4.68
N ASP A 115 -1.71 -11.29 -5.43
CA ASP A 115 -0.86 -11.59 -6.57
C ASP A 115 0.60 -11.20 -6.27
N ASN A 116 1.55 -11.91 -6.85
CA ASN A 116 2.96 -11.56 -6.79
C ASN A 116 3.38 -10.84 -8.08
N ILE A 117 4.00 -9.67 -7.97
CA ILE A 117 4.43 -8.86 -9.12
C ILE A 117 5.48 -9.56 -9.98
N ASN A 118 6.28 -10.46 -9.39
CA ASN A 118 7.31 -11.21 -10.10
C ASN A 118 6.72 -12.19 -11.13
N ASP A 119 5.45 -12.59 -10.95
CA ASP A 119 4.76 -13.50 -11.88
C ASP A 119 4.32 -12.78 -13.17
N TRP A 120 4.39 -11.45 -13.23
CA TRP A 120 3.94 -10.64 -14.36
C TRP A 120 5.01 -10.40 -15.42
N GLY A 121 6.20 -11.00 -15.26
CA GLY A 121 7.29 -10.89 -16.24
C GLY A 121 7.91 -9.49 -16.33
N LEU A 122 7.81 -8.69 -15.27
CA LEU A 122 8.46 -7.38 -15.19
C LEU A 122 9.98 -7.53 -15.07
N PRO A 123 10.76 -6.49 -15.44
CA PRO A 123 12.19 -6.47 -15.18
C PRO A 123 12.52 -6.77 -13.71
N LEU A 124 13.69 -7.37 -13.48
CA LEU A 124 14.16 -7.64 -12.12
C LEU A 124 14.29 -6.32 -11.34
N GLN A 125 13.92 -6.35 -10.06
CA GLN A 125 13.97 -5.18 -9.15
C GLN A 125 13.03 -4.04 -9.55
N THR A 126 11.99 -4.31 -10.34
CA THR A 126 10.92 -3.32 -10.56
C THR A 126 10.28 -2.93 -9.22
N VAL A 127 10.19 -1.63 -8.96
CA VAL A 127 9.59 -1.07 -7.74
C VAL A 127 8.24 -0.47 -8.07
N ILE A 128 7.27 -0.69 -7.19
CA ILE A 128 5.95 -0.04 -7.26
C ILE A 128 6.07 1.36 -6.68
N MET A 129 5.77 2.37 -7.51
CA MET A 129 5.88 3.79 -7.12
C MET A 129 4.56 4.34 -6.62
N ARG A 130 3.44 4.04 -7.29
CA ARG A 130 2.09 4.44 -6.85
C ARG A 130 1.01 3.57 -7.49
N MET A 131 -0.20 3.68 -6.96
CA MET A 131 -1.39 3.00 -7.48
C MET A 131 -2.49 4.00 -7.77
N GLY A 132 -3.39 3.63 -8.67
CA GLY A 132 -4.54 4.46 -9.03
C GLY A 132 -5.66 3.63 -9.64
N SER A 133 -6.82 4.24 -9.79
CA SER A 133 -7.96 3.61 -10.45
C SER A 133 -8.56 4.49 -11.53
N SER A 134 -8.98 3.85 -12.61
CA SER A 134 -9.93 4.39 -13.58
C SER A 134 -11.29 3.71 -13.38
N PRO A 135 -12.36 4.11 -14.10
CA PRO A 135 -13.68 3.50 -13.92
C PRO A 135 -13.73 1.98 -14.09
N ASN A 136 -12.79 1.39 -14.83
CA ASN A 136 -12.80 -0.04 -15.17
C ASN A 136 -11.55 -0.80 -14.72
N TYR A 137 -10.48 -0.11 -14.33
CA TYR A 137 -9.16 -0.73 -14.13
C TYR A 137 -8.41 -0.15 -12.94
N ILE A 138 -7.52 -0.97 -12.39
CA ILE A 138 -6.47 -0.52 -11.49
C ILE A 138 -5.18 -0.37 -12.28
N TRP A 139 -4.48 0.71 -11.97
CA TRP A 139 -3.21 1.05 -12.56
C TRP A 139 -2.14 1.04 -11.47
N VAL A 140 -1.08 0.28 -11.70
CA VAL A 140 0.11 0.27 -10.87
C VAL A 140 1.22 0.94 -11.65
N GLN A 141 1.68 2.10 -11.19
CA GLN A 141 2.84 2.75 -11.76
C GLN A 141 4.10 2.15 -11.11
N THR A 142 4.97 1.62 -11.95
CA THR A 142 6.22 0.98 -11.56
C THR A 142 7.41 1.74 -12.14
N SER A 143 8.62 1.50 -11.61
CA SER A 143 9.85 2.11 -12.14
C SER A 143 10.13 1.76 -13.62
N SER A 144 9.52 0.70 -14.15
CA SER A 144 9.68 0.22 -15.54
C SER A 144 8.50 0.50 -16.47
N GLY A 145 7.43 1.15 -15.99
CA GLY A 145 6.21 1.41 -16.79
C GLY A 145 4.94 1.23 -15.97
N TYR A 146 3.83 0.91 -16.63
CA TYR A 146 2.52 0.79 -16.00
C TYR A 146 1.99 -0.63 -16.13
N VAL A 147 1.42 -1.16 -15.05
CA VAL A 147 0.70 -2.42 -15.04
C VAL A 147 -0.79 -2.13 -14.94
N LYS A 148 -1.58 -2.82 -15.77
CA LYS A 148 -3.03 -2.73 -15.78
C LYS A 148 -3.62 -3.99 -15.15
N LEU A 149 -4.51 -3.82 -14.18
CA LEU A 149 -5.22 -4.90 -13.50
C LEU A 149 -6.73 -4.72 -13.66
N ASP A 150 -7.46 -5.83 -13.65
CA ASP A 150 -8.91 -5.83 -13.53
C ASP A 150 -9.32 -5.30 -12.14
N HIS A 151 -10.22 -4.31 -12.09
CA HIS A 151 -10.53 -3.63 -10.82
C HIS A 151 -11.37 -4.48 -9.84
N ILE A 152 -11.93 -5.62 -10.26
CA ILE A 152 -12.72 -6.50 -9.40
C ILE A 152 -11.84 -7.64 -8.90
N SER A 153 -11.21 -8.35 -9.83
CA SER A 153 -10.52 -9.61 -9.59
C SER A 153 -9.03 -9.46 -9.32
N GLY A 154 -8.42 -8.33 -9.68
CA GLY A 154 -6.96 -8.14 -9.58
C GLY A 154 -6.16 -8.81 -10.67
N ILE A 155 -6.81 -9.52 -11.60
CA ILE A 155 -6.13 -10.21 -12.69
C ILE A 155 -5.26 -9.23 -13.48
N PHE A 156 -4.01 -9.63 -13.69
CA PHE A 156 -3.05 -8.93 -14.54
C PHE A 156 -3.48 -8.94 -16.00
N LEU A 157 -3.67 -7.75 -16.59
CA LEU A 157 -4.13 -7.57 -17.97
C LEU A 157 -2.99 -7.21 -18.94
N GLY A 158 -1.86 -6.70 -18.42
CA GLY A 158 -0.68 -6.40 -19.23
C GLY A 158 0.12 -5.20 -18.75
N THR A 159 1.22 -4.94 -19.46
CA THR A 159 2.12 -3.81 -19.23
C THR A 159 2.00 -2.75 -20.33
N TYR A 160 2.17 -1.49 -19.95
CA TYR A 160 2.02 -0.33 -20.81
C TYR A 160 3.15 0.68 -20.58
N ILE A 161 3.55 1.39 -21.63
CA ILE A 161 4.53 2.50 -21.54
C ILE A 161 3.86 3.75 -20.93
N PHE A 162 2.58 3.95 -21.25
CA PHE A 162 1.71 4.97 -20.70
C PHE A 162 0.30 4.38 -20.56
N PRO A 163 -0.50 4.80 -19.56
CA PRO A 163 -1.85 4.29 -19.42
C PRO A 163 -2.71 4.62 -20.64
N ASP A 164 -3.60 3.70 -21.01
CA ASP A 164 -4.58 3.88 -22.09
C ASP A 164 -5.90 4.51 -21.60
N GLU A 165 -5.91 5.02 -20.36
CA GLU A 165 -7.03 5.69 -19.71
C GLU A 165 -6.64 7.12 -19.29
N ASN A 166 -7.50 8.10 -19.60
CA ASN A 166 -7.16 9.51 -19.43
C ASN A 166 -7.44 10.07 -18.02
N LYS A 167 -8.26 9.39 -17.21
CA LYS A 167 -8.73 9.90 -15.91
C LYS A 167 -8.44 8.91 -14.78
N ILE A 168 -7.15 8.66 -14.54
CA ILE A 168 -6.71 7.82 -13.44
C ILE A 168 -6.60 8.68 -12.19
N GLN A 169 -7.32 8.28 -11.15
CA GLN A 169 -7.21 8.86 -9.82
C GLN A 169 -6.06 8.17 -9.10
N TRP A 170 -4.95 8.88 -8.91
CA TRP A 170 -3.75 8.34 -8.26
C TRP A 170 -3.79 8.57 -6.75
N SER A 171 -3.30 7.59 -5.99
CA SER A 171 -2.92 7.80 -4.59
C SER A 171 -1.69 8.71 -4.52
N SER A 172 -1.50 9.39 -3.38
CA SER A 172 -0.22 10.07 -3.15
C SER A 172 0.89 9.05 -2.94
N SER A 173 2.13 9.48 -3.17
CA SER A 173 3.31 8.64 -3.07
C SER A 173 4.54 9.44 -2.70
N SER A 174 5.40 8.87 -1.85
CA SER A 174 6.71 9.45 -1.54
C SER A 174 7.71 9.28 -2.68
N GLN A 175 7.53 8.26 -3.51
CA GLN A 175 8.35 8.00 -4.70
C GLN A 175 7.91 8.85 -5.90
N PHE A 176 6.66 9.31 -5.88
CA PHE A 176 6.12 10.21 -6.89
C PHE A 176 5.30 11.33 -6.22
N PRO A 177 5.97 12.30 -5.55
CA PRO A 177 5.29 13.39 -4.87
C PRO A 177 4.55 14.27 -5.87
N ASP A 178 3.24 14.41 -5.69
CA ASP A 178 2.35 15.18 -6.59
C ASP A 178 1.99 16.56 -6.00
N TYR A 179 2.86 17.13 -5.16
CA TYR A 179 2.62 18.41 -4.50
C TYR A 179 3.66 19.47 -4.89
N SER A 180 3.21 20.72 -4.99
CA SER A 180 4.10 21.87 -5.07
C SER A 180 4.49 22.32 -3.67
N ILE A 181 5.73 22.80 -3.51
CA ILE A 181 6.22 23.38 -2.25
C ILE A 181 5.33 24.55 -1.79
N ASP A 182 4.71 25.25 -2.74
CA ASP A 182 3.87 26.41 -2.48
C ASP A 182 2.63 26.05 -1.64
N HIS A 183 2.04 24.85 -1.82
CA HIS A 183 0.86 24.44 -1.05
C HIS A 183 1.14 24.23 0.44
N LEU A 184 2.34 23.75 0.80
CA LEU A 184 2.73 23.59 2.20
C LEU A 184 2.77 24.91 2.96
N SER A 185 3.06 26.02 2.25
CA SER A 185 3.12 27.35 2.85
C SER A 185 1.76 27.95 3.22
N GLU A 186 0.68 27.36 2.71
CA GLU A 186 -0.70 27.75 3.03
C GLU A 186 -1.16 27.22 4.40
N TYR A 187 -0.42 26.26 4.98
CA TYR A 187 -0.76 25.62 6.25
C TYR A 187 0.21 26.03 7.35
N SER A 188 -0.30 26.06 8.59
CA SER A 188 0.50 26.22 9.80
C SER A 188 0.51 24.92 10.59
N LEU A 189 1.65 24.59 11.19
CA LEU A 189 1.78 23.41 12.05
C LEU A 189 1.57 23.81 13.52
N SER A 190 0.89 22.97 14.28
CA SER A 190 0.65 23.16 15.71
C SER A 190 1.78 22.61 16.57
N ASP A 191 1.65 22.72 17.89
CA ASP A 191 2.50 22.04 18.88
C ASP A 191 4.00 22.37 18.79
N GLY A 192 4.34 23.57 18.31
CA GLY A 192 5.72 24.06 18.23
C GLY A 192 6.49 23.60 17.00
N TRP A 193 5.81 22.94 16.05
CA TRP A 193 6.38 22.65 14.75
C TRP A 193 6.50 23.92 13.90
N LEU A 194 7.58 24.03 13.14
CA LEU A 194 7.82 25.15 12.24
C LEU A 194 7.96 24.62 10.81
N SER A 195 7.05 25.01 9.91
CA SER A 195 7.18 24.67 8.49
C SER A 195 8.29 25.51 7.84
N PHE A 196 9.13 24.87 7.04
CA PHE A 196 10.22 25.51 6.32
C PHE A 196 10.52 24.76 5.02
N GLY A 197 10.35 25.44 3.88
CA GLY A 197 10.61 24.84 2.56
C GLY A 197 9.75 23.61 2.30
N ASP A 198 10.39 22.49 1.95
CA ASP A 198 9.77 21.18 1.71
C ASP A 198 9.68 20.31 2.97
N GLY A 199 9.75 20.89 4.16
CA GLY A 199 9.75 20.15 5.42
C GLY A 199 9.32 20.98 6.62
N ALA A 200 9.69 20.48 7.80
CA ALA A 200 9.42 21.14 9.06
C ALA A 200 10.51 20.86 10.09
N VAL A 201 10.61 21.74 11.07
CA VAL A 201 11.46 21.55 12.25
C VAL A 201 10.54 21.22 13.42
N ASN A 202 10.84 20.13 14.11
CA ASN A 202 10.07 19.73 15.27
C ASN A 202 10.43 20.59 16.50
N PRO A 203 9.64 20.54 17.59
CA PRO A 203 9.90 21.33 18.82
C PRO A 203 11.24 21.05 19.50
N HIS A 204 11.92 19.96 19.13
CA HIS A 204 13.22 19.55 19.65
C HIS A 204 14.38 20.00 18.74
N GLY A 205 14.10 20.76 17.67
CA GLY A 205 15.11 21.28 16.74
C GLY A 205 15.60 20.25 15.71
N ARG A 206 14.86 19.15 15.49
CA ARG A 206 15.16 18.20 14.41
C ARG A 206 14.41 18.59 13.15
N ASP A 207 15.16 18.72 12.06
CA ASP A 207 14.63 18.88 10.72
C ASP A 207 14.07 17.55 10.21
N VAL A 208 12.89 17.60 9.61
CA VAL A 208 12.26 16.48 8.90
C VAL A 208 11.77 16.96 7.54
N ARG A 209 11.85 16.09 6.54
CA ARG A 209 11.42 16.39 5.19
C ARG A 209 10.00 15.90 4.98
N ALA A 210 9.19 16.64 4.24
CA ALA A 210 7.92 16.13 3.75
C ALA A 210 8.17 15.00 2.74
N THR A 211 7.54 13.85 2.97
CA THR A 211 7.58 12.70 2.07
C THR A 211 6.34 12.65 1.19
N VAL A 212 5.18 12.95 1.76
CA VAL A 212 3.88 12.84 1.10
C VAL A 212 3.00 14.00 1.51
N PHE A 213 2.29 14.59 0.57
CA PHE A 213 1.20 15.52 0.83
C PHE A 213 -0.06 14.97 0.17
N TYR A 214 -1.17 15.02 0.88
CA TYR A 214 -2.47 14.58 0.36
C TYR A 214 -3.57 15.49 0.90
N GLU A 215 -4.37 16.03 -0.01
CA GLU A 215 -5.57 16.79 0.31
C GLU A 215 -6.80 15.92 0.00
N ALA A 216 -7.57 15.65 1.04
CA ALA A 216 -8.80 14.88 0.98
C ALA A 216 -9.94 15.71 0.40
N ARG A 217 -11.01 15.04 -0.08
CA ARG A 217 -12.14 15.70 -0.74
C ARG A 217 -12.89 16.72 0.13
N GLU A 218 -12.82 16.55 1.45
CA GLU A 218 -13.50 17.40 2.43
C GLU A 218 -12.57 18.49 3.00
N GLY A 219 -11.33 18.58 2.52
CA GLY A 219 -10.34 19.58 2.94
C GLY A 219 -9.39 19.12 4.04
N ASP A 220 -9.52 17.88 4.52
CA ASP A 220 -8.52 17.30 5.43
C ASP A 220 -7.19 17.13 4.72
N VAL A 221 -6.09 17.48 5.39
CA VAL A 221 -4.75 17.41 4.80
C VAL A 221 -3.91 16.43 5.60
N VAL A 222 -3.28 15.49 4.89
CA VAL A 222 -2.32 14.55 5.46
C VAL A 222 -0.94 14.88 4.93
N LEU A 223 -0.03 15.19 5.85
CA LEU A 223 1.37 15.43 5.59
C LEU A 223 2.22 14.31 6.21
N GLY A 224 2.91 13.56 5.36
CA GLY A 224 3.95 12.61 5.78
C GLY A 224 5.29 13.29 5.93
N MET A 225 6.02 13.00 7.02
CA MET A 225 7.35 13.55 7.29
C MET A 225 8.32 12.49 7.79
N ALA A 226 9.59 12.57 7.41
CA ALA A 226 10.67 11.66 7.81
C ALA A 226 12.01 12.37 8.05
#